data_AF-A0A6I0QQK4-F1
#
_entry.id   AF-A0A6I0QQK4-F1
#
_cell.length_a   1.000
_cell.length_b   1.000
_cell.length_c   1.000
_cell.angle_alpha   90.00
_cell.angle_beta   90.00
_cell.angle_gamma   90.00
#
_symmetry.space_group_name_H-M   'P 1'
#
loop_
_entity.id
_entity.type
_entity.pdbx_description
1 polymer ?
#
loop_
_entity_poly.entity_id
_entity_poly.type
_entity_poly.pdbx_seq_one_letter_code
_entity_poly.pdbx_strand_id
1 'polypeptide(L)'
;MNFSYTQKEIIELAKENNFPPNGIEKVLRLSQILKDLNNLPEFSGKLLLKGGTAINLLVFNLPRLSVDLDLDFYKNISKEEMLVERAQINKSLDCYIKDNGYTKKERCNFTLDSFSLMYNTVTGSGDKIKLDINYHNRAHLFKPEVKEISFPFIKDNKTLFPVNYLNPTELFAGKIKAFYERCKPRDIYDISTLASSGLLATQPEKDLLRKSIVFYSSLSDPEKKDLLKTDPQKAIENIKFSEFKQQLFPMLHTNNGKYPLEEKNKNVIEYVSSLMQLEPSEELYLKNFYEGKYNPELLFADKGILQNIQNHPIIKRTQQQIATSIITDIIKTNDFPRLISLKDEGFMPSPEAIKSIKESVPAQTMIAIQKIFNLPTELNGLENIKLAQSDNIGIAKDKSNNLNI
;
A
#
# COMPACT_ATOMS: atom_id res chain seq x y z
N MET A 1 -14.48 -27.31 5.75
CA MET A 1 -14.38 -28.68 5.19
C MET A 1 -12.93 -29.11 5.34
N ASN A 2 -12.65 -30.26 5.94
CA ASN A 2 -11.27 -30.77 6.01
C ASN A 2 -10.73 -31.05 4.60
N PHE A 3 -9.45 -30.74 4.37
CA PHE A 3 -8.76 -31.02 3.12
C PHE A 3 -8.78 -32.55 2.86
N SER A 4 -9.49 -32.98 1.81
CA SER A 4 -9.88 -34.37 1.60
C SER A 4 -9.09 -35.11 0.51
N TYR A 5 -7.97 -34.55 0.04
CA TYR A 5 -7.16 -35.17 -1.01
C TYR A 5 -6.17 -36.17 -0.41
N THR A 6 -6.01 -37.31 -1.06
CA THR A 6 -5.00 -38.31 -0.72
C THR A 6 -3.65 -37.97 -1.34
N GLN A 7 -2.56 -38.56 -0.80
CA GLN A 7 -1.23 -38.43 -1.38
C GLN A 7 -1.18 -38.86 -2.86
N LYS A 8 -1.88 -39.94 -3.20
CA LYS A 8 -1.95 -40.45 -4.57
C LYS A 8 -2.59 -39.41 -5.50
N GLU A 9 -3.73 -38.83 -5.10
CA GLU A 9 -4.43 -37.81 -5.90
C GLU A 9 -3.58 -36.55 -6.10
N ILE A 10 -2.86 -36.08 -5.08
CA ILE A 10 -1.97 -34.92 -5.23
C ILE A 10 -0.82 -35.22 -6.22
N ILE A 11 -0.25 -36.42 -6.17
CA ILE A 11 0.81 -36.84 -7.11
C ILE A 11 0.27 -36.94 -8.53
N GLU A 12 -0.95 -37.45 -8.72
CA GLU A 12 -1.62 -37.53 -10.02
C GLU A 12 -1.88 -36.13 -10.59
N LEU A 13 -2.53 -35.25 -9.81
CA LEU A 13 -2.77 -33.86 -10.20
C LEU A 13 -1.47 -33.10 -10.53
N ALA A 14 -0.41 -33.32 -9.76
CA ALA A 14 0.90 -32.71 -10.00
C ALA A 14 1.51 -33.14 -11.34
N LYS A 15 1.40 -34.42 -11.69
CA LYS A 15 1.86 -34.93 -12.98
C LYS A 15 1.02 -34.38 -14.13
N GLU A 16 -0.30 -34.43 -14.00
CA GLU A 16 -1.24 -33.96 -15.04
C GLU A 16 -1.06 -32.48 -15.37
N ASN A 17 -0.79 -31.66 -14.34
CA ASN A 17 -0.68 -30.21 -14.48
C ASN A 17 0.77 -29.71 -14.57
N ASN A 18 1.75 -30.61 -14.59
CA ASN A 18 3.17 -30.29 -14.68
C ASN A 18 3.64 -29.33 -13.57
N PHE A 19 3.27 -29.59 -12.32
CA PHE A 19 3.69 -28.78 -11.16
C PHE A 19 4.24 -29.66 -10.03
N PRO A 20 5.03 -29.11 -9.09
CA PRO A 20 5.45 -29.86 -7.90
C PRO A 20 4.26 -30.25 -7.01
N PRO A 21 4.23 -31.46 -6.41
CA PRO A 21 3.15 -31.92 -5.54
C PRO A 21 2.79 -30.96 -4.39
N ASN A 22 3.80 -30.47 -3.66
CA ASN A 22 3.58 -29.49 -2.58
C ASN A 22 2.95 -28.19 -3.09
N GLY A 23 3.27 -27.78 -4.33
CA GLY A 23 2.69 -26.62 -4.98
C GLY A 23 1.21 -26.81 -5.30
N ILE A 24 0.83 -27.99 -5.84
CA ILE A 24 -0.57 -28.35 -6.09
C ILE A 24 -1.38 -28.35 -4.79
N GLU A 25 -0.91 -29.04 -3.76
CA GLU A 25 -1.62 -29.09 -2.49
C GLU A 25 -1.81 -27.68 -1.91
N LYS A 26 -0.78 -26.85 -1.96
CA LYS A 26 -0.86 -25.47 -1.47
C LYS A 26 -1.89 -24.65 -2.24
N VAL A 27 -1.91 -24.74 -3.57
CA VAL A 27 -2.88 -24.01 -4.41
C VAL A 27 -4.31 -24.52 -4.18
N LEU A 28 -4.52 -25.82 -3.99
CA LEU A 28 -5.83 -26.37 -3.62
C LEU A 28 -6.35 -25.80 -2.31
N ARG A 29 -5.52 -25.81 -1.26
CA ARG A 29 -5.86 -25.23 0.05
C ARG A 29 -6.12 -23.73 -0.03
N LEU A 30 -5.26 -23.01 -0.75
CA LEU A 30 -5.43 -21.57 -0.99
C LEU A 30 -6.75 -21.27 -1.72
N SER A 31 -7.08 -22.07 -2.73
CA SER A 31 -8.34 -21.95 -3.49
C SER A 31 -9.56 -22.18 -2.61
N GLN A 32 -9.50 -23.17 -1.70
CA GLN A 32 -10.57 -23.42 -0.75
C GLN A 32 -10.74 -22.25 0.24
N ILE A 33 -9.64 -21.71 0.77
CA ILE A 33 -9.68 -20.53 1.64
C ILE A 33 -10.30 -19.34 0.88
N LEU A 34 -9.81 -19.04 -0.32
CA LEU A 34 -10.30 -17.92 -1.11
C LEU A 34 -11.79 -18.07 -1.48
N LYS A 35 -12.23 -19.29 -1.80
CA LYS A 35 -13.64 -19.62 -2.01
C LYS A 35 -14.46 -19.32 -0.76
N ASP A 36 -14.03 -19.77 0.41
CA ASP A 36 -14.78 -19.58 1.66
C ASP A 36 -14.82 -18.10 2.05
N LEU A 37 -13.72 -17.36 1.88
CA LEU A 37 -13.68 -15.91 2.13
C LEU A 37 -14.63 -15.11 1.21
N ASN A 38 -14.98 -15.63 0.03
CA ASN A 38 -15.95 -14.98 -0.85
C ASN A 38 -17.41 -15.41 -0.59
N ASN A 39 -17.64 -16.54 0.09
CA ASN A 39 -18.98 -17.12 0.30
C ASN A 39 -19.52 -16.95 1.72
N LEU A 40 -18.64 -16.97 2.74
CA LEU A 40 -19.07 -16.88 4.13
C LEU A 40 -19.53 -15.44 4.45
N PRO A 41 -20.71 -15.25 5.10
CA PRO A 41 -21.30 -13.94 5.35
C PRO A 41 -20.39 -12.96 6.11
N GLU A 42 -19.50 -13.48 6.95
CA GLU A 42 -18.57 -12.70 7.76
C GLU A 42 -17.54 -11.94 6.91
N PHE A 43 -17.22 -12.46 5.72
CA PHE A 43 -16.14 -11.99 4.85
C PHE A 43 -16.62 -11.49 3.49
N SER A 44 -17.69 -12.08 2.94
CA SER A 44 -18.16 -11.83 1.58
C SER A 44 -18.43 -10.34 1.34
N GLY A 45 -17.92 -9.82 0.22
CA GLY A 45 -18.02 -8.40 -0.15
C GLY A 45 -17.17 -7.43 0.69
N LYS A 46 -16.38 -7.92 1.67
CA LYS A 46 -15.50 -7.07 2.50
C LYS A 46 -14.03 -7.13 2.10
N LEU A 47 -13.60 -8.17 1.37
CA LEU A 47 -12.20 -8.44 1.05
C LEU A 47 -12.02 -8.55 -0.47
N LEU A 48 -11.01 -7.87 -1.00
CA LEU A 48 -10.66 -7.92 -2.42
C LEU A 48 -9.33 -8.62 -2.61
N LEU A 49 -9.30 -9.63 -3.49
CA LEU A 49 -8.06 -10.28 -3.87
C LEU A 49 -7.15 -9.34 -4.68
N LYS A 50 -5.87 -9.33 -4.34
CA LYS A 50 -4.85 -8.59 -5.07
C LYS A 50 -3.56 -9.38 -5.29
N GLY A 51 -2.56 -8.69 -5.83
CA GLY A 51 -1.20 -9.21 -5.97
C GLY A 51 -1.08 -10.31 -7.02
N GLY A 52 -0.05 -11.15 -6.85
CA GLY A 52 0.27 -12.19 -7.84
C GLY A 52 -0.84 -13.23 -7.98
N THR A 53 -1.59 -13.51 -6.92
CA THR A 53 -2.65 -14.52 -6.96
C THR A 53 -3.86 -14.05 -7.77
N ALA A 54 -4.25 -12.78 -7.65
CA ALA A 54 -5.26 -12.19 -8.53
C ALA A 54 -4.84 -12.23 -10.01
N ILE A 55 -3.61 -11.80 -10.31
CA ILE A 55 -3.07 -11.80 -11.68
C ILE A 55 -3.07 -13.22 -12.25
N ASN A 56 -2.58 -14.20 -11.49
CA ASN A 56 -2.50 -15.57 -11.98
C ASN A 56 -3.88 -16.18 -12.17
N LEU A 57 -4.76 -16.14 -11.17
CA LEU A 57 -6.05 -16.84 -11.24
C LEU A 57 -7.08 -16.13 -12.13
N LEU A 58 -7.12 -14.80 -12.10
CA LEU A 58 -8.24 -14.04 -12.66
C LEU A 58 -7.90 -13.37 -13.98
N VAL A 59 -6.61 -13.08 -14.25
CA VAL A 59 -6.19 -12.43 -15.49
C VAL A 59 -5.61 -13.43 -16.50
N PHE A 60 -4.63 -14.25 -16.11
CA PHE A 60 -3.85 -15.09 -17.05
C PHE A 60 -4.12 -16.60 -16.98
N ASN A 61 -5.10 -17.05 -16.19
CA ASN A 61 -5.46 -18.47 -16.08
C ASN A 61 -4.29 -19.39 -15.66
N LEU A 62 -3.62 -19.02 -14.56
CA LEU A 62 -2.56 -19.75 -13.86
C LEU A 62 -1.32 -20.10 -14.73
N PRO A 63 -0.63 -19.11 -15.33
CA PRO A 63 0.61 -19.37 -16.09
C PRO A 63 1.78 -19.82 -15.20
N ARG A 64 1.68 -19.56 -13.89
CA ARG A 64 2.55 -20.05 -12.83
C ARG A 64 1.75 -20.20 -11.54
N LEU A 65 2.27 -20.96 -10.58
CA LEU A 65 1.72 -21.01 -9.23
C LEU A 65 1.89 -19.65 -8.52
N SER A 66 0.89 -19.31 -7.71
CA SER A 66 0.94 -18.23 -6.73
C SER A 66 0.43 -18.76 -5.40
N VAL A 67 1.19 -18.54 -4.34
CA VAL A 67 1.08 -19.30 -3.08
C VAL A 67 0.83 -18.43 -1.85
N ASP A 68 0.51 -17.16 -2.07
CA ASP A 68 0.22 -16.15 -1.06
C ASP A 68 -1.19 -15.58 -1.32
N LEU A 69 -1.97 -15.29 -0.26
CA LEU A 69 -3.22 -14.55 -0.35
C LEU A 69 -2.99 -13.13 0.14
N ASP A 70 -2.95 -12.17 -0.77
CA ASP A 70 -2.92 -10.75 -0.45
C ASP A 70 -4.33 -10.17 -0.69
N LEU A 71 -4.92 -9.59 0.35
CA LEU A 71 -6.26 -9.02 0.33
C LEU A 71 -6.24 -7.55 0.79
N ASP A 72 -7.09 -6.72 0.19
CA ASP A 72 -7.43 -5.40 0.72
C ASP A 72 -8.84 -5.43 1.34
N PHE A 73 -9.01 -4.79 2.49
CA PHE A 73 -10.33 -4.50 3.04
C PHE A 73 -11.00 -3.43 2.17
N TYR A 74 -12.19 -3.72 1.67
CA TYR A 74 -12.81 -2.94 0.60
C TYR A 74 -13.44 -1.62 1.08
N LYS A 75 -14.10 -1.61 2.24
CA LYS A 75 -14.99 -0.50 2.60
C LYS A 75 -14.17 0.73 3.02
N ASN A 76 -14.33 1.86 2.30
CA ASN A 76 -13.71 3.14 2.69
C ASN A 76 -14.51 3.87 3.79
N ILE A 77 -14.51 3.28 4.99
CA ILE A 77 -15.20 3.79 6.18
C ILE A 77 -14.23 4.53 7.12
N SER A 78 -14.78 5.15 8.17
CA SER A 78 -13.97 5.81 9.21
C SER A 78 -12.98 4.85 9.85
N LYS A 79 -11.95 5.39 10.53
CA LYS A 79 -10.94 4.56 11.19
C LYS A 79 -11.58 3.70 12.27
N GLU A 80 -12.51 4.25 13.03
CA GLU A 80 -13.19 3.63 14.16
C GLU A 80 -14.08 2.47 13.67
N GLU A 81 -14.88 2.70 12.64
CA GLU A 81 -15.72 1.65 12.02
C GLU A 81 -14.86 0.55 11.39
N MET A 82 -13.75 0.91 10.73
CA MET A 82 -12.81 -0.07 10.18
C MET A 82 -12.22 -0.96 11.28
N LEU A 83 -11.87 -0.41 12.44
CA LEU A 83 -11.35 -1.21 13.56
C LEU A 83 -12.39 -2.20 14.10
N VAL A 84 -13.68 -1.82 14.12
CA VAL A 84 -14.78 -2.71 14.49
C VAL A 84 -14.91 -3.86 13.48
N GLU A 85 -14.94 -3.55 12.18
CA GLU A 85 -15.02 -4.57 11.12
C GLU A 85 -13.79 -5.50 11.14
N ARG A 86 -12.59 -4.95 11.32
CA ARG A 86 -11.34 -5.72 11.46
C ARG A 86 -11.42 -6.70 12.64
N ALA A 87 -11.92 -6.27 13.79
CA ALA A 87 -12.08 -7.15 14.95
C ALA A 87 -13.07 -8.30 14.67
N GLN A 88 -14.17 -8.02 13.96
CA GLN A 88 -15.16 -9.03 13.57
C GLN A 88 -14.58 -10.03 12.55
N ILE A 89 -13.85 -9.55 11.54
CA ILE A 89 -13.17 -10.38 10.54
C ILE A 89 -12.17 -11.29 11.25
N ASN A 90 -11.31 -10.74 12.12
CA ASN A 90 -10.28 -11.53 12.79
C ASN A 90 -10.89 -12.59 13.72
N LYS A 91 -11.95 -12.25 14.47
CA LYS A 91 -12.67 -13.24 15.30
C LYS A 91 -13.22 -14.39 14.46
N SER A 92 -13.83 -14.08 13.33
CA SER A 92 -14.42 -15.09 12.43
C SER A 92 -13.33 -15.93 11.76
N LEU A 93 -12.22 -15.30 11.40
CA LEU A 93 -11.06 -15.96 10.81
C LEU A 93 -10.42 -16.93 11.81
N ASP A 94 -10.39 -16.60 13.11
CA ASP A 94 -9.86 -17.49 14.15
C ASP A 94 -10.68 -18.78 14.30
N CYS A 95 -12.00 -18.66 14.26
CA CYS A 95 -12.89 -19.81 14.18
C CYS A 95 -12.62 -20.62 12.90
N TYR A 96 -12.60 -19.96 11.74
CA TYR A 96 -12.36 -20.60 10.45
C TYR A 96 -11.03 -21.38 10.41
N ILE A 97 -9.94 -20.76 10.88
CA ILE A 97 -8.60 -21.36 10.91
C ILE A 97 -8.61 -22.65 11.74
N LYS A 98 -9.20 -22.59 12.94
CA LYS A 98 -9.30 -23.75 13.85
C LYS A 98 -10.17 -24.86 13.25
N ASP A 99 -11.32 -24.50 12.71
CA ASP A 99 -12.30 -25.45 12.17
C ASP A 99 -11.82 -26.17 10.91
N ASN A 100 -10.85 -25.58 10.19
CA ASN A 100 -10.21 -26.19 9.02
C ASN A 100 -8.83 -26.79 9.32
N GLY A 101 -8.48 -26.94 10.61
CA GLY A 101 -7.29 -27.68 11.05
C GLY A 101 -5.96 -26.96 10.84
N TYR A 102 -5.97 -25.64 10.66
CA TYR A 102 -4.76 -24.83 10.58
C TYR A 102 -4.31 -24.38 11.98
N THR A 103 -3.01 -24.16 12.15
CA THR A 103 -2.50 -23.34 13.25
C THR A 103 -1.95 -22.04 12.69
N LYS A 104 -2.12 -20.91 13.39
CA LYS A 104 -1.64 -19.60 12.89
C LYS A 104 -0.45 -19.08 13.69
N LYS A 105 0.49 -18.46 12.99
CA LYS A 105 1.38 -17.43 13.54
C LYS A 105 0.97 -16.10 12.95
N GLU A 106 0.80 -15.08 13.78
CA GLU A 106 0.35 -13.77 13.33
C GLU A 106 1.38 -12.67 13.59
N ARG A 107 1.38 -11.67 12.71
CA ARG A 107 2.08 -10.40 12.88
C ARG A 107 1.14 -9.30 12.43
N CYS A 108 0.63 -8.57 13.41
CA CYS A 108 -0.37 -7.53 13.18
C CYS A 108 0.23 -6.17 13.51
N ASN A 109 0.00 -5.19 12.65
CA ASN A 109 0.28 -3.78 12.93
C ASN A 109 -0.96 -2.94 12.64
N PHE A 110 -0.89 -1.62 12.81
CA PHE A 110 -2.06 -0.75 12.62
C PHE A 110 -2.63 -0.74 11.18
N THR A 111 -1.89 -1.22 10.16
CA THR A 111 -2.35 -1.30 8.76
C THR A 111 -2.66 -2.70 8.25
N LEU A 112 -1.96 -3.72 8.75
CA LEU A 112 -1.88 -5.04 8.14
C LEU A 112 -2.06 -6.12 9.20
N ASP A 113 -2.91 -7.08 8.90
CA ASP A 113 -2.91 -8.39 9.53
C ASP A 113 -2.19 -9.39 8.62
N SER A 114 -1.13 -10.01 9.12
CA SER A 114 -0.37 -11.04 8.39
C SER A 114 -0.41 -12.36 9.15
N PHE A 115 -1.00 -13.37 8.53
CA PHE A 115 -1.17 -14.71 9.10
C PHE A 115 -0.35 -15.73 8.30
N SER A 116 0.44 -16.54 9.01
CA SER A 116 1.05 -17.76 8.48
C SER A 116 0.23 -18.95 8.97
N LEU A 117 -0.62 -19.49 8.09
CA LEU A 117 -1.49 -20.63 8.35
C LEU A 117 -0.70 -21.93 8.11
N MET A 118 -0.22 -22.54 9.18
CA MET A 118 0.57 -23.75 9.17
C MET A 118 -0.32 -25.00 9.05
N TYR A 119 0.10 -25.97 8.25
CA TYR A 119 -0.55 -27.26 8.06
C TYR A 119 0.49 -28.35 7.74
N ASN A 120 0.08 -29.62 7.87
CA ASN A 120 0.86 -30.74 7.36
C ASN A 120 0.35 -31.13 5.98
N THR A 121 1.27 -31.32 5.04
CA THR A 121 0.97 -31.85 3.72
C THR A 121 0.48 -33.30 3.81
N VAL A 122 -0.13 -33.81 2.74
CA VAL A 122 -0.53 -35.23 2.63
C VAL A 122 0.67 -36.20 2.73
N THR A 123 1.89 -35.69 2.55
CA THR A 123 3.15 -36.44 2.71
C THR A 123 3.75 -36.35 4.12
N GLY A 124 3.10 -35.63 5.04
CA GLY A 124 3.54 -35.46 6.42
C GLY A 124 4.56 -34.35 6.66
N SER A 125 5.00 -33.63 5.61
CA SER A 125 5.86 -32.44 5.78
C SER A 125 5.07 -31.21 6.21
N GLY A 126 5.67 -30.34 7.03
CA GLY A 126 5.03 -29.08 7.44
C GLY A 126 5.16 -28.00 6.37
N ASP A 127 4.08 -27.26 6.12
CA ASP A 127 4.07 -26.12 5.19
C ASP A 127 3.12 -25.01 5.69
N LYS A 128 3.05 -23.89 4.97
CA LYS A 128 2.21 -22.75 5.32
C LYS A 128 1.62 -22.02 4.12
N ILE A 129 0.45 -21.42 4.35
CA ILE A 129 -0.17 -20.41 3.48
C ILE A 129 -0.04 -19.05 4.15
N LYS A 130 0.42 -18.05 3.41
CA LYS A 130 0.43 -16.67 3.87
C LYS A 130 -0.89 -16.01 3.51
N LEU A 131 -1.55 -15.40 4.48
CA LEU A 131 -2.77 -14.61 4.31
C LEU A 131 -2.55 -13.22 4.91
N ASP A 132 -2.53 -12.21 4.06
CA ASP A 132 -2.33 -10.82 4.41
C ASP A 132 -3.62 -10.03 4.11
N ILE A 133 -4.13 -9.29 5.10
CA ILE A 133 -5.28 -8.39 4.95
C ILE A 133 -4.84 -6.96 5.29
N ASN A 134 -4.83 -6.10 4.27
CA ASN A 134 -4.49 -4.69 4.44
C ASN A 134 -5.76 -3.87 4.64
N TYR A 135 -5.79 -3.15 5.77
CA TYR A 135 -6.92 -2.32 6.18
C TYR A 135 -6.71 -0.83 5.90
N HIS A 136 -5.56 -0.44 5.36
CA HIS A 136 -5.20 0.95 5.12
C HIS A 136 -5.39 1.35 3.66
N ASN A 137 -5.06 0.46 2.71
CA ASN A 137 -5.28 0.64 1.28
C ASN A 137 -6.73 0.26 0.90
N ARG A 138 -7.69 1.06 1.35
CA ARG A 138 -9.14 0.79 1.24
C ARG A 138 -9.91 1.80 0.38
N ALA A 139 -9.19 2.59 -0.41
CA ALA A 139 -9.75 3.53 -1.38
C ALA A 139 -9.07 3.26 -2.73
N HIS A 140 -9.80 2.64 -3.65
CA HIS A 140 -9.28 2.16 -4.93
C HIS A 140 -9.61 3.14 -6.05
N LEU A 141 -8.81 3.18 -7.10
CA LEU A 141 -9.09 3.99 -8.29
C LEU A 141 -10.39 3.52 -8.94
N PHE A 142 -10.58 2.21 -9.06
CA PHE A 142 -11.73 1.62 -9.73
C PHE A 142 -12.62 0.85 -8.74
N LYS A 143 -13.84 0.53 -9.19
CA LYS A 143 -14.70 -0.41 -8.49
C LYS A 143 -14.07 -1.82 -8.55
N PRO A 144 -14.36 -2.68 -7.56
CA PRO A 144 -13.93 -4.07 -7.62
C PRO A 144 -14.51 -4.78 -8.83
N GLU A 145 -13.74 -5.70 -9.37
CA GLU A 145 -14.20 -6.64 -10.37
C GLU A 145 -14.69 -7.92 -9.69
N VAL A 146 -15.65 -8.60 -10.33
CA VAL A 146 -16.11 -9.92 -9.92
C VAL A 146 -15.93 -10.86 -11.10
N LYS A 147 -15.22 -11.96 -10.88
CA LYS A 147 -15.06 -13.00 -11.90
C LYS A 147 -15.46 -14.35 -11.33
N GLU A 148 -16.32 -15.03 -12.07
CA GLU A 148 -16.67 -16.41 -11.81
C GLU A 148 -15.59 -17.34 -12.37
N ILE A 149 -14.95 -18.13 -11.50
CA ILE A 149 -13.89 -19.06 -11.90
C ILE A 149 -14.14 -20.47 -11.40
N SER A 150 -13.68 -21.43 -12.20
CA SER A 150 -13.39 -22.78 -11.72
C SER A 150 -11.96 -22.76 -11.16
N PHE A 151 -11.84 -22.76 -9.83
CA PHE A 151 -10.55 -22.89 -9.16
C PHE A 151 -9.72 -24.07 -9.69
N PRO A 152 -8.40 -23.87 -9.90
CA PRO A 152 -7.55 -24.90 -10.49
C PRO A 152 -7.45 -26.12 -9.58
N PHE A 153 -7.33 -27.29 -10.21
CA PHE A 153 -7.06 -28.60 -9.60
C PHE A 153 -8.16 -29.17 -8.69
N ILE A 154 -9.22 -28.41 -8.35
CA ILE A 154 -10.30 -28.91 -7.51
C ILE A 154 -11.06 -30.03 -8.26
N LYS A 155 -11.21 -31.18 -7.62
CA LYS A 155 -11.97 -32.33 -8.14
C LYS A 155 -13.45 -31.98 -8.27
N ASP A 156 -14.09 -32.43 -9.35
CA ASP A 156 -15.51 -32.16 -9.65
C ASP A 156 -15.88 -30.66 -9.68
N ASN A 157 -14.92 -29.80 -10.03
CA ASN A 157 -15.10 -28.35 -10.04
C ASN A 157 -15.90 -27.84 -11.25
N LYS A 158 -17.14 -28.31 -11.35
CA LYS A 158 -18.13 -27.87 -12.35
C LYS A 158 -18.88 -26.61 -11.91
N THR A 159 -18.72 -26.20 -10.65
CA THR A 159 -19.34 -25.00 -10.10
C THR A 159 -18.39 -23.83 -10.22
N LEU A 160 -18.84 -22.74 -10.84
CA LEU A 160 -18.10 -21.50 -10.83
C LEU A 160 -18.31 -20.78 -9.50
N PHE A 161 -17.25 -20.17 -8.98
CA PHE A 161 -17.30 -19.41 -7.74
C PHE A 161 -16.94 -17.94 -8.01
N PRO A 162 -17.71 -16.98 -7.47
CA PRO A 162 -17.39 -15.57 -7.63
C PRO A 162 -16.17 -15.22 -6.76
N VAL A 163 -15.23 -14.48 -7.34
CA VAL A 163 -14.10 -13.90 -6.62
C VAL A 163 -14.11 -12.39 -6.82
N ASN A 164 -14.15 -11.64 -5.72
CA ASN A 164 -13.97 -10.20 -5.72
C ASN A 164 -12.48 -9.86 -5.75
N TYR A 165 -12.07 -8.97 -6.67
CA TYR A 165 -10.67 -8.63 -6.86
C TYR A 165 -10.48 -7.19 -7.35
N LEU A 166 -9.26 -6.67 -7.24
CA LEU A 166 -8.92 -5.35 -7.76
C LEU A 166 -8.94 -5.33 -9.29
N ASN A 167 -9.30 -4.20 -9.87
CA ASN A 167 -9.28 -4.01 -11.31
C ASN A 167 -7.89 -4.34 -11.89
N PRO A 168 -7.79 -5.01 -13.07
CA PRO A 168 -6.52 -5.37 -13.67
C PRO A 168 -5.50 -4.23 -13.78
N THR A 169 -5.96 -3.01 -14.07
CA THR A 169 -5.08 -1.82 -14.13
C THR A 169 -4.39 -1.57 -12.79
N GLU A 170 -5.11 -1.69 -11.67
CA GLU A 170 -4.53 -1.52 -10.32
C GLU A 170 -3.63 -2.68 -9.93
N LEU A 171 -3.97 -3.91 -10.32
CA LEU A 171 -3.13 -5.08 -10.10
C LEU A 171 -1.75 -4.89 -10.74
N PHE A 172 -1.72 -4.47 -12.01
CA PHE A 172 -0.46 -4.23 -12.73
C PHE A 172 0.23 -2.95 -12.30
N ALA A 173 -0.51 -1.90 -11.91
CA ALA A 173 0.10 -0.71 -11.32
C ALA A 173 0.84 -1.04 -10.02
N GLY A 174 0.21 -1.82 -9.14
CA GLY A 174 0.84 -2.33 -7.92
C GLY A 174 2.02 -3.27 -8.21
N LYS A 175 1.93 -4.06 -9.29
CA LYS A 175 3.00 -4.96 -9.73
C LYS A 175 4.23 -4.20 -10.21
N ILE A 176 4.05 -3.20 -11.06
CA ILE A 176 5.14 -2.37 -11.60
C ILE A 176 5.73 -1.48 -10.50
N LYS A 177 4.89 -0.93 -9.61
CA LYS A 177 5.38 -0.27 -8.40
C LYS A 177 6.26 -1.20 -7.56
N ALA A 178 5.84 -2.44 -7.30
CA ALA A 178 6.64 -3.40 -6.56
C ALA A 178 7.96 -3.73 -7.29
N PHE A 179 7.96 -3.77 -8.62
CA PHE A 179 9.19 -3.87 -9.40
C PHE A 179 10.17 -2.74 -9.08
N TYR A 180 9.72 -1.48 -9.08
CA TYR A 180 10.57 -0.34 -8.68
C TYR A 180 11.05 -0.43 -7.22
N GLU A 181 10.23 -0.95 -6.30
CA GLU A 181 10.58 -0.98 -4.87
C GLU A 181 11.56 -2.09 -4.48
N ARG A 182 11.48 -3.25 -5.14
CA ARG A 182 12.22 -4.45 -4.72
C ARG A 182 12.73 -5.34 -5.85
N CYS A 183 12.25 -5.15 -7.08
CA CYS A 183 12.61 -5.88 -8.29
C CYS A 183 12.80 -7.41 -8.05
N LYS A 184 11.72 -8.17 -7.86
CA LYS A 184 11.83 -9.64 -7.67
C LYS A 184 11.62 -10.43 -8.96
N PRO A 185 12.17 -11.66 -9.07
CA PRO A 185 11.96 -12.54 -10.22
C PRO A 185 10.48 -12.73 -10.63
N ARG A 186 9.58 -12.84 -9.65
CA ARG A 186 8.12 -12.94 -9.89
C ARG A 186 7.52 -11.62 -10.41
N ASP A 187 8.17 -10.49 -10.15
CA ASP A 187 7.75 -9.18 -10.69
C ASP A 187 8.10 -9.09 -12.17
N ILE A 188 9.32 -9.47 -12.56
CA ILE A 188 9.75 -9.57 -13.96
C ILE A 188 8.85 -10.53 -14.74
N TYR A 189 8.55 -11.72 -14.19
CA TYR A 189 7.71 -12.70 -14.87
C TYR A 189 6.32 -12.13 -15.21
N ASP A 190 5.63 -11.56 -14.21
CA ASP A 190 4.26 -11.07 -14.40
C ASP A 190 4.24 -9.85 -15.34
N ILE A 191 5.23 -8.95 -15.26
CA ILE A 191 5.34 -7.78 -16.15
C ILE A 191 5.65 -8.21 -17.59
N SER A 192 6.57 -9.15 -17.79
CA SER A 192 6.86 -9.68 -19.13
C SER A 192 5.63 -10.38 -19.74
N THR A 193 4.85 -11.06 -18.89
CA THR A 193 3.58 -11.68 -19.32
C THR A 193 2.58 -10.62 -19.75
N LEU A 194 2.40 -9.55 -18.97
CA LEU A 194 1.58 -8.39 -19.36
C LEU A 194 2.02 -7.82 -20.70
N ALA A 195 3.29 -7.49 -20.84
CA ALA A 195 3.88 -6.89 -22.05
C ALA A 195 3.67 -7.74 -23.31
N SER A 196 3.59 -9.07 -23.16
CA SER A 196 3.40 -10.02 -24.27
C SER A 196 1.94 -10.43 -24.49
N SER A 197 1.02 -10.03 -23.61
CA SER A 197 -0.36 -10.57 -23.59
C SER A 197 -1.35 -9.82 -24.49
N GLY A 198 -1.02 -8.59 -24.91
CA GLY A 198 -1.98 -7.70 -25.56
C GLY A 198 -2.99 -7.04 -24.59
N LEU A 199 -2.92 -7.33 -23.29
CA LEU A 199 -3.72 -6.65 -22.26
C LEU A 199 -3.12 -5.29 -21.92
N LEU A 200 -3.97 -4.27 -21.71
CA LEU A 200 -3.55 -2.88 -21.45
C LEU A 200 -2.57 -2.36 -22.52
N ALA A 201 -2.85 -2.67 -23.79
CA ALA A 201 -1.92 -2.45 -24.90
C ALA A 201 -2.23 -1.18 -25.70
N THR A 202 -3.47 -0.70 -25.68
CA THR A 202 -3.84 0.55 -26.37
C THR A 202 -3.22 1.76 -25.66
N GLN A 203 -3.01 2.86 -26.39
CA GLN A 203 -2.42 4.07 -25.79
C GLN A 203 -3.23 4.58 -24.57
N PRO A 204 -4.57 4.69 -24.62
CA PRO A 204 -5.34 5.14 -23.46
C PRO A 204 -5.23 4.22 -22.23
N GLU A 205 -5.16 2.90 -22.45
CA GLU A 205 -4.96 1.94 -21.35
C GLU A 205 -3.56 2.06 -20.74
N LYS A 206 -2.54 2.24 -21.58
CA LYS A 206 -1.16 2.49 -21.12
C LYS A 206 -1.06 3.80 -20.34
N ASP A 207 -1.68 4.87 -20.80
CA ASP A 207 -1.71 6.15 -20.11
C ASP A 207 -2.39 6.00 -18.73
N LEU A 208 -3.52 5.30 -18.68
CA LEU A 208 -4.23 5.03 -17.44
C LEU A 208 -3.42 4.15 -16.48
N LEU A 209 -2.71 3.13 -16.99
CA LEU A 209 -1.80 2.29 -16.22
C LEU A 209 -0.63 3.12 -15.66
N ARG A 210 0.02 3.93 -16.51
CA ARG A 210 1.13 4.84 -16.13
C ARG A 210 0.69 5.81 -15.03
N LYS A 211 -0.46 6.47 -15.19
CA LYS A 211 -1.07 7.34 -14.15
C LYS A 211 -1.40 6.59 -12.86
N SER A 212 -1.91 5.36 -12.97
CA SER A 212 -2.17 4.51 -11.81
C SER A 212 -0.88 4.14 -11.07
N ILE A 213 0.22 3.86 -11.78
CA ILE A 213 1.53 3.61 -11.18
C ILE A 213 2.03 4.84 -10.43
N VAL A 214 1.91 6.03 -11.04
CA VAL A 214 2.26 7.31 -10.42
C VAL A 214 1.47 7.53 -9.13
N PHE A 215 0.14 7.38 -9.17
CA PHE A 215 -0.72 7.47 -8.00
C PHE A 215 -0.30 6.49 -6.89
N TYR A 216 -0.17 5.21 -7.22
CA TYR A 216 0.20 4.18 -6.24
C TYR A 216 1.61 4.38 -5.69
N SER A 217 2.54 4.95 -6.46
CA SER A 217 3.88 5.28 -5.98
C SER A 217 3.87 6.35 -4.87
N SER A 218 2.92 7.29 -4.90
CA SER A 218 2.74 8.29 -3.83
C SER A 218 2.14 7.74 -2.54
N LEU A 219 1.67 6.48 -2.55
CA LEU A 219 1.21 5.78 -1.34
C LEU A 219 2.35 5.08 -0.58
N SER A 220 3.58 5.17 -1.09
CA SER A 220 4.77 4.58 -0.45
C SER A 220 5.37 5.48 0.63
N ASP A 221 6.52 5.04 1.13
CA ASP A 221 7.41 5.82 1.99
C ASP A 221 7.73 7.19 1.36
N PRO A 222 7.39 8.32 2.02
CA PRO A 222 7.60 9.65 1.47
C PRO A 222 9.09 9.99 1.23
N GLU A 223 10.02 9.28 1.85
CA GLU A 223 11.46 9.45 1.59
C GLU A 223 11.86 8.97 0.19
N LYS A 224 11.05 8.10 -0.44
CA LYS A 224 11.34 7.48 -1.74
C LYS A 224 10.74 8.25 -2.92
N LYS A 225 10.83 9.58 -2.89
CA LYS A 225 10.28 10.48 -3.93
C LYS A 225 10.78 10.21 -5.34
N ASP A 226 12.00 9.68 -5.47
CA ASP A 226 12.65 9.39 -6.75
C ASP A 226 12.49 7.92 -7.19
N LEU A 227 11.60 7.14 -6.53
CA LEU A 227 11.39 5.72 -6.80
C LEU A 227 11.25 5.41 -8.31
N LEU A 228 10.38 6.15 -9.00
CA LEU A 228 10.08 5.94 -10.42
C LEU A 228 11.19 6.43 -11.38
N LYS A 229 12.22 7.12 -10.88
CA LYS A 229 13.39 7.53 -11.68
C LYS A 229 14.45 6.44 -11.76
N THR A 230 14.27 5.33 -11.04
CA THR A 230 15.20 4.20 -11.08
C THR A 230 15.22 3.59 -12.48
N ASP A 231 16.41 3.38 -13.03
CA ASP A 231 16.58 2.71 -14.32
C ASP A 231 16.17 1.22 -14.23
N PRO A 232 15.14 0.77 -14.98
CA PRO A 232 14.70 -0.63 -14.96
C PRO A 232 15.79 -1.62 -15.31
N GLN A 233 16.73 -1.25 -16.19
CA GLN A 233 17.85 -2.11 -16.57
C GLN A 233 18.75 -2.38 -15.36
N LYS A 234 19.20 -1.33 -14.67
CA LYS A 234 20.01 -1.46 -13.45
C LYS A 234 19.30 -2.25 -12.37
N ALA A 235 17.99 -2.06 -12.22
CA ALA A 235 17.20 -2.81 -11.24
C ALA A 235 17.23 -4.32 -11.51
N ILE A 236 17.16 -4.73 -12.78
CA ILE A 236 17.17 -6.15 -13.19
C ILE A 236 18.59 -6.74 -13.12
N GLU A 237 19.62 -5.99 -13.51
CA GLU A 237 21.02 -6.43 -13.45
C GLU A 237 21.48 -6.78 -12.03
N ASN A 238 20.86 -6.17 -11.01
CA ASN A 238 21.15 -6.45 -9.60
C ASN A 238 20.59 -7.79 -9.09
N ILE A 239 19.71 -8.46 -9.83
CA ILE A 239 19.09 -9.71 -9.38
C ILE A 239 20.03 -10.89 -9.63
N LYS A 240 20.25 -11.69 -8.59
CA LYS A 240 21.07 -12.90 -8.71
C LYS A 240 20.26 -14.05 -9.32
N PHE A 241 20.90 -14.87 -10.15
CA PHE A 241 20.26 -16.08 -10.69
C PHE A 241 19.74 -17.04 -9.61
N SER A 242 20.38 -17.06 -8.43
CA SER A 242 19.90 -17.82 -7.27
C SER A 242 18.52 -17.36 -6.78
N GLU A 243 18.17 -16.09 -6.92
CA GLU A 243 16.83 -15.59 -6.57
C GLU A 243 15.77 -16.16 -7.52
N PHE A 244 16.06 -16.30 -8.82
CA PHE A 244 15.15 -16.96 -9.78
C PHE A 244 14.92 -18.42 -9.40
N LYS A 245 16.00 -19.15 -9.08
CA LYS A 245 15.92 -20.55 -8.62
C LYS A 245 15.07 -20.72 -7.37
N GLN A 246 15.11 -19.77 -6.45
CA GLN A 246 14.41 -19.86 -5.17
C GLN A 246 12.96 -19.36 -5.25
N GLN A 247 12.72 -18.28 -6.00
CA GLN A 247 11.46 -17.52 -5.92
C GLN A 247 10.54 -17.73 -7.12
N LEU A 248 11.07 -18.10 -8.30
CA LEU A 248 10.29 -18.23 -9.54
C LEU A 248 10.22 -19.67 -10.04
N PHE A 249 11.36 -20.34 -10.25
CA PHE A 249 11.39 -21.65 -10.91
C PHE A 249 10.51 -22.72 -10.24
N PRO A 250 10.42 -22.81 -8.89
CA PRO A 250 9.53 -23.77 -8.24
C PRO A 250 8.03 -23.51 -8.52
N MET A 251 7.69 -22.32 -9.02
CA MET A 251 6.32 -21.90 -9.33
C MET A 251 5.98 -22.11 -10.81
N LEU A 252 6.96 -22.40 -11.68
CA LEU A 252 6.73 -22.60 -13.11
C LEU A 252 6.33 -24.05 -13.39
N HIS A 253 5.75 -24.30 -14.56
CA HIS A 253 5.53 -25.67 -15.01
C HIS A 253 6.86 -26.40 -15.17
N THR A 254 6.88 -27.68 -14.78
CA THR A 254 8.08 -28.54 -14.81
C THR A 254 8.52 -28.90 -16.23
N ASN A 255 7.66 -28.73 -17.23
CA ASN A 255 7.92 -29.01 -18.64
C ASN A 255 8.28 -27.77 -19.48
N ASN A 256 8.37 -26.57 -18.89
CA ASN A 256 8.63 -25.32 -19.61
C ASN A 256 10.04 -25.19 -20.22
N GLY A 257 10.87 -26.23 -20.14
CA GLY A 257 12.24 -26.20 -20.63
C GLY A 257 13.10 -25.13 -19.95
N LYS A 258 14.06 -24.57 -20.69
CA LYS A 258 14.92 -23.50 -20.18
C LYS A 258 14.15 -22.18 -20.14
N TYR A 259 14.04 -21.57 -18.96
CA TYR A 259 13.46 -20.24 -18.80
C TYR A 259 14.26 -19.20 -19.62
N PRO A 260 13.64 -18.47 -20.57
CA PRO A 260 14.34 -17.52 -21.44
C PRO A 260 14.61 -16.21 -20.70
N LEU A 261 15.54 -16.26 -19.73
CA LEU A 261 15.83 -15.17 -18.79
C LEU A 261 16.18 -13.85 -19.51
N GLU A 262 17.11 -13.89 -20.46
CA GLU A 262 17.59 -12.70 -21.18
C GLU A 262 16.48 -12.03 -21.98
N GLU A 263 15.68 -12.81 -22.70
CA GLU A 263 14.54 -12.33 -23.48
C GLU A 263 13.48 -11.70 -22.57
N LYS A 264 13.12 -12.37 -21.47
CA LYS A 264 12.14 -11.87 -20.49
C LYS A 264 12.62 -10.59 -19.82
N ASN A 265 13.89 -10.51 -19.45
CA ASN A 265 14.48 -9.31 -18.88
C ASN A 265 14.45 -8.15 -19.88
N LYS A 266 14.90 -8.38 -21.13
CA LYS A 266 14.89 -7.37 -22.19
C LYS A 266 13.48 -6.84 -22.46
N ASN A 267 12.50 -7.73 -22.57
CA ASN A 267 11.10 -7.38 -22.78
C ASN A 267 10.56 -6.48 -21.64
N VAL A 268 10.88 -6.78 -20.38
CA VAL A 268 10.49 -5.93 -19.24
C VAL A 268 11.18 -4.57 -19.29
N ILE A 269 12.47 -4.52 -19.61
CA ILE A 269 13.21 -3.25 -19.71
C ILE A 269 12.57 -2.36 -20.79
N GLU A 270 12.31 -2.89 -21.98
CA GLU A 270 11.70 -2.14 -23.08
C GLU A 270 10.27 -1.69 -22.74
N TYR A 271 9.47 -2.59 -22.17
CA TYR A 271 8.08 -2.28 -21.81
C TYR A 271 8.00 -1.23 -20.70
N VAL A 272 8.73 -1.40 -19.59
CA VAL A 272 8.68 -0.46 -18.45
C VAL A 272 9.30 0.88 -18.84
N SER A 273 10.43 0.90 -19.56
CA SER A 273 11.07 2.16 -19.97
C SER A 273 10.23 2.95 -20.97
N SER A 274 9.47 2.28 -21.84
CA SER A 274 8.52 2.96 -22.74
C SER A 274 7.26 3.40 -22.00
N LEU A 275 6.71 2.56 -21.12
CA LEU A 275 5.51 2.86 -20.34
C LEU A 275 5.75 3.95 -19.31
N MET A 276 6.94 4.08 -18.71
CA MET A 276 7.19 5.00 -17.59
C MET A 276 7.81 6.33 -18.01
N GLN A 277 7.52 6.78 -19.23
CA GLN A 277 7.81 8.14 -19.68
C GLN A 277 6.73 9.07 -19.13
N LEU A 278 7.01 9.70 -17.99
CA LEU A 278 6.04 10.56 -17.32
C LEU A 278 5.75 11.81 -18.16
N GLU A 279 4.48 12.21 -18.17
CA GLU A 279 4.06 13.48 -18.77
C GLU A 279 4.26 14.65 -17.79
N PRO A 280 4.35 15.89 -18.28
CA PRO A 280 4.51 17.08 -17.43
C PRO A 280 3.47 17.19 -16.31
N SER A 281 2.22 16.76 -16.54
CA SER A 281 1.15 16.75 -15.54
C SER A 281 1.42 15.76 -14.40
N GLU A 282 2.05 14.62 -14.68
CA GLU A 282 2.37 13.59 -13.69
C GLU A 282 3.61 13.93 -12.88
N GLU A 283 4.62 14.53 -13.53
CA GLU A 283 5.76 15.10 -12.83
C GLU A 283 5.30 16.22 -11.88
N LEU A 284 4.39 17.07 -12.36
CA LEU A 284 3.77 18.12 -11.53
C LEU A 284 2.95 17.52 -10.39
N TYR A 285 2.18 16.45 -10.62
CA TYR A 285 1.48 15.74 -9.54
C TYR A 285 2.44 15.27 -8.46
N LEU A 286 3.52 14.57 -8.83
CA LEU A 286 4.50 14.07 -7.86
C LEU A 286 5.17 15.22 -7.11
N LYS A 287 5.58 16.28 -7.82
CA LYS A 287 6.15 17.48 -7.22
C LYS A 287 5.20 18.07 -6.18
N ASN A 288 3.96 18.37 -6.57
CA ASN A 288 2.94 18.93 -5.69
C ASN A 288 2.69 18.01 -4.49
N PHE A 289 2.59 16.70 -4.71
CA PHE A 289 2.36 15.72 -3.66
C PHE A 289 3.45 15.79 -2.58
N TYR A 290 4.72 15.82 -2.96
CA TYR A 290 5.86 15.93 -2.03
C TYR A 290 6.07 17.33 -1.46
N GLU A 291 5.40 18.35 -2.01
CA GLU A 291 5.29 19.70 -1.44
C GLU A 291 4.08 19.86 -0.50
N GLY A 292 3.35 18.78 -0.21
CA GLY A 292 2.19 18.79 0.69
C GLY A 292 0.87 19.20 0.02
N LYS A 293 0.79 19.15 -1.31
CA LYS A 293 -0.40 19.49 -2.11
C LYS A 293 -0.89 18.25 -2.86
N TYR A 294 -2.02 17.70 -2.44
CA TYR A 294 -2.63 16.55 -3.11
C TYR A 294 -3.59 16.98 -4.21
N ASN A 295 -3.14 16.91 -5.47
CA ASN A 295 -3.87 17.34 -6.67
C ASN A 295 -4.16 16.17 -7.65
N PRO A 296 -5.00 15.18 -7.28
CA PRO A 296 -5.24 14.01 -8.12
C PRO A 296 -5.84 14.31 -9.51
N GLU A 297 -6.43 15.49 -9.69
CA GLU A 297 -6.93 16.01 -10.98
C GLU A 297 -5.84 16.16 -12.05
N LEU A 298 -4.57 16.25 -11.64
CA LEU A 298 -3.44 16.25 -12.57
C LEU A 298 -3.23 14.87 -13.21
N LEU A 299 -3.65 13.79 -12.55
CA LEU A 299 -3.59 12.44 -13.08
C LEU A 299 -4.90 12.07 -13.78
N PHE A 300 -6.04 12.30 -13.12
CA PHE A 300 -7.33 11.75 -13.53
C PHE A 300 -8.37 12.83 -13.78
N ALA A 301 -9.04 12.76 -14.94
CA ALA A 301 -10.20 13.61 -15.26
C ALA A 301 -11.55 12.95 -14.89
N ASP A 302 -11.55 11.63 -14.67
CA ASP A 302 -12.76 10.87 -14.35
C ASP A 302 -13.24 11.20 -12.92
N LYS A 303 -14.48 11.69 -12.82
CA LYS A 303 -15.07 12.10 -11.54
C LYS A 303 -15.26 10.94 -10.57
N GLY A 304 -15.49 9.72 -11.07
CA GLY A 304 -15.64 8.52 -10.24
C GLY A 304 -14.31 8.15 -9.59
N ILE A 305 -13.22 8.13 -10.35
CA ILE A 305 -11.87 7.93 -9.81
C ILE A 305 -11.56 8.97 -8.73
N LEU A 306 -11.75 10.25 -9.05
CA LEU A 306 -11.47 11.36 -8.12
C LEU A 306 -12.27 11.24 -6.83
N GLN A 307 -13.56 10.91 -6.92
CA GLN A 307 -14.42 10.70 -5.76
C GLN A 307 -13.94 9.52 -4.90
N ASN A 308 -13.52 8.42 -5.51
CA ASN A 308 -13.05 7.23 -4.79
C ASN A 308 -11.79 7.52 -3.95
N ILE A 309 -10.84 8.28 -4.52
CA ILE A 309 -9.52 8.52 -3.89
C ILE A 309 -9.45 9.81 -3.04
N GLN A 310 -10.45 10.69 -3.11
CA GLN A 310 -10.48 11.93 -2.33
C GLN A 310 -10.21 11.72 -0.84
N ASN A 311 -10.76 10.64 -0.27
CA ASN A 311 -10.64 10.30 1.14
C ASN A 311 -9.71 9.12 1.40
N HIS A 312 -8.63 8.98 0.62
CA HIS A 312 -7.71 7.86 0.75
C HIS A 312 -6.93 7.90 2.09
N PRO A 313 -7.03 6.87 2.96
CA PRO A 313 -6.40 6.89 4.29
C PRO A 313 -4.87 7.01 4.27
N ILE A 314 -4.20 6.29 3.35
CA ILE A 314 -2.75 6.39 3.17
C ILE A 314 -2.35 7.81 2.76
N ILE A 315 -3.01 8.42 1.76
CA ILE A 315 -2.67 9.77 1.31
C ILE A 315 -2.79 10.79 2.43
N LYS A 316 -3.90 10.77 3.19
CA LYS A 316 -4.07 11.67 4.34
C LYS A 316 -2.91 11.56 5.32
N ARG A 317 -2.52 10.32 5.66
CA ARG A 317 -1.39 10.05 6.55
C ARG A 317 -0.07 10.53 5.94
N THR A 318 0.22 10.21 4.68
CA THR A 318 1.47 10.57 4.01
C THR A 318 1.61 12.08 3.87
N GLN A 319 0.53 12.78 3.49
CA GLN A 319 0.48 14.24 3.43
C GLN A 319 0.72 14.87 4.80
N GLN A 320 0.18 14.29 5.87
CA GLN A 320 0.47 14.71 7.24
C GLN A 320 1.97 14.53 7.58
N GLN A 321 2.58 13.40 7.22
CA GLN A 321 4.01 13.16 7.48
C GLN A 321 4.89 14.16 6.71
N ILE A 322 4.59 14.41 5.44
CA ILE A 322 5.27 15.40 4.61
C ILE A 322 5.15 16.79 5.23
N ALA A 323 3.93 17.20 5.60
CA ALA A 323 3.68 18.50 6.23
C ALA A 323 4.47 18.69 7.53
N THR A 324 4.49 17.67 8.40
CA THR A 324 5.28 17.70 9.64
C THR A 324 6.78 17.82 9.35
N SER A 325 7.29 17.09 8.34
CA SER A 325 8.70 17.17 7.93
C SER A 325 9.07 18.56 7.43
N ILE A 326 8.26 19.12 6.52
CA ILE A 326 8.47 20.47 5.96
C ILE A 326 8.55 21.51 7.07
N ILE A 327 7.60 21.50 8.01
CA ILE A 327 7.58 22.46 9.11
C ILE A 327 8.79 22.25 10.04
N THR A 328 9.12 20.99 10.35
CA THR A 328 10.28 20.67 11.21
C THR A 328 11.59 21.16 10.59
N ASP A 329 11.78 20.99 9.28
CA ASP A 329 12.97 21.44 8.59
C ASP A 329 13.05 22.97 8.55
N ILE A 330 11.94 23.67 8.30
CA ILE A 330 11.88 25.13 8.35
C ILE A 330 12.26 25.66 9.73
N ILE A 331 11.77 25.03 10.80
CA ILE A 331 12.12 25.42 12.17
C ILE A 331 13.62 25.24 12.42
N LYS A 332 14.19 24.10 11.98
CA LYS A 332 15.63 23.83 12.12
C LYS A 332 16.49 24.84 11.35
N THR A 333 16.04 25.28 10.17
CA THR A 333 16.77 26.26 9.35
C THR A 333 16.39 27.71 9.62
N ASN A 334 15.45 27.96 10.55
CA ASN A 334 14.89 29.28 10.88
C ASN A 334 14.31 30.03 9.65
N ASP A 335 13.74 29.30 8.68
CA ASP A 335 13.25 29.84 7.40
C ASP A 335 11.73 30.10 7.40
N PHE A 336 11.26 30.90 8.35
CA PHE A 336 9.84 31.27 8.44
C PHE A 336 9.28 31.99 7.20
N PRO A 337 10.05 32.80 6.43
CA PRO A 337 9.57 33.36 5.17
C PRO A 337 9.10 32.28 4.19
N ARG A 338 9.82 31.15 4.09
CA ARG A 338 9.39 30.02 3.27
C ARG A 338 8.06 29.41 3.74
N LEU A 339 7.82 29.35 5.05
CA LEU A 339 6.55 28.85 5.59
C LEU A 339 5.36 29.75 5.22
N ILE A 340 5.57 31.06 5.18
CA ILE A 340 4.56 32.03 4.74
C ILE A 340 4.27 31.85 3.24
N SER A 341 5.31 31.74 2.41
CA SER A 341 5.14 31.46 0.96
C SER A 341 4.33 30.19 0.73
N LEU A 342 4.64 29.11 1.46
CA LEU A 342 3.91 27.85 1.34
C LEU A 342 2.43 28.02 1.71
N LYS A 343 2.14 28.76 2.80
CA LYS A 343 0.75 29.08 3.20
C LYS A 343 0.03 29.87 2.12
N ASP A 344 0.67 30.88 1.52
CA ASP A 344 0.09 31.70 0.46
C ASP A 344 -0.19 30.88 -0.82
N GLU A 345 0.61 29.83 -1.05
CA GLU A 345 0.37 28.84 -2.09
C GLU A 345 -0.65 27.74 -1.71
N GLY A 346 -1.33 27.87 -0.57
CA GLY A 346 -2.42 27.00 -0.13
C GLY A 346 -2.01 25.82 0.76
N PHE A 347 -0.75 25.74 1.22
CA PHE A 347 -0.35 24.73 2.19
C PHE A 347 -1.04 24.97 3.54
N MET A 348 -1.72 23.95 4.06
CA MET A 348 -2.34 24.00 5.38
C MET A 348 -2.06 22.70 6.14
N PRO A 349 -1.32 22.73 7.26
CA PRO A 349 -1.05 21.54 8.06
C PRO A 349 -2.33 21.03 8.75
N SER A 350 -2.50 19.72 8.80
CA SER A 350 -3.59 19.08 9.54
C SER A 350 -3.52 19.37 11.05
N PRO A 351 -4.65 19.34 11.79
CA PRO A 351 -4.66 19.47 13.25
C PRO A 351 -3.70 18.50 13.95
N GLU A 352 -3.60 17.26 13.46
CA GLU A 352 -2.72 16.24 14.02
C GLU A 352 -1.24 16.54 13.73
N ALA A 353 -0.89 17.13 12.58
CA ALA A 353 0.46 17.62 12.31
C ALA A 353 0.83 18.73 13.30
N ILE A 354 -0.06 19.72 13.50
CA ILE A 354 0.14 20.81 14.46
C ILE A 354 0.34 20.27 15.87
N LYS A 355 -0.46 19.29 16.30
CA LYS A 355 -0.30 18.62 17.60
C LYS A 355 1.08 17.97 17.73
N SER A 356 1.49 17.20 16.71
CA SER A 356 2.81 16.55 16.69
C SER A 356 3.96 17.56 16.76
N ILE A 357 3.85 18.71 16.09
CA ILE A 357 4.88 19.75 16.11
C ILE A 357 4.93 20.42 17.49
N LYS A 358 3.76 20.72 18.11
CA LYS A 358 3.65 21.33 19.44
C LYS A 358 4.41 20.57 20.52
N GLU A 359 4.42 19.25 20.44
CA GLU A 359 5.13 18.37 21.39
C GLU A 359 6.66 18.41 21.20
N SER A 360 7.16 18.95 20.09
CA SER A 360 8.56 18.86 19.67
C SER A 360 9.33 20.18 19.59
N VAL A 361 8.66 21.33 19.74
CA VAL A 361 9.29 22.66 19.53
C VAL A 361 8.94 23.65 20.65
N PRO A 362 9.76 24.69 20.88
CA PRO A 362 9.49 25.70 21.92
C PRO A 362 8.14 26.42 21.75
N ALA A 363 7.55 26.87 22.87
CA ALA A 363 6.26 27.56 22.86
C ALA A 363 6.22 28.80 21.95
N GLN A 364 7.32 29.58 21.90
CA GLN A 364 7.44 30.75 21.04
C GLN A 364 7.40 30.39 19.54
N THR A 365 8.07 29.30 19.17
CA THR A 365 8.03 28.73 17.81
C THR A 365 6.61 28.30 17.45
N MET A 366 5.88 27.67 18.38
CA MET A 366 4.49 27.30 18.16
C MET A 366 3.57 28.50 17.96
N ILE A 367 3.75 29.57 18.73
CA ILE A 367 2.98 30.81 18.54
C ILE A 367 3.22 31.39 17.15
N ALA A 368 4.46 31.36 16.65
CA ALA A 368 4.78 31.82 15.30
C ALA A 368 4.06 30.97 14.23
N ILE A 369 4.10 29.65 14.36
CA ILE A 369 3.42 28.71 13.44
C ILE A 369 1.90 28.93 13.48
N GLN A 370 1.31 29.05 14.67
CA GLN A 370 -0.12 29.31 14.84
C GLN A 370 -0.53 30.64 14.19
N LYS A 371 0.27 31.71 14.38
CA LYS A 371 0.04 33.00 13.71
C LYS A 371 0.14 32.89 12.20
N ILE A 372 1.16 32.20 11.68
CA ILE A 372 1.33 32.00 10.23
C ILE A 372 0.09 31.31 9.66
N PHE A 373 -0.39 30.22 10.26
CA PHE A 373 -1.54 29.48 9.73
C PHE A 373 -2.91 30.00 10.19
N ASN A 374 -2.99 31.15 10.88
CA ASN A 374 -4.23 31.68 11.46
C ASN A 374 -4.96 30.67 12.37
N LEU A 375 -4.19 29.86 13.12
CA LEU A 375 -4.73 28.86 14.03
C LEU A 375 -4.99 29.48 15.43
N PRO A 376 -5.94 28.94 16.20
CA PRO A 376 -6.19 29.41 17.56
C PRO A 376 -4.93 29.27 18.44
N THR A 377 -4.52 30.37 19.07
CA THR A 377 -3.48 30.35 20.11
C THR A 377 -4.11 30.02 21.46
N GLU A 378 -3.78 28.85 22.02
CA GLU A 378 -4.04 28.58 23.44
C GLU A 378 -3.10 29.47 24.27
N LEU A 379 -3.64 30.52 24.88
CA LEU A 379 -2.91 31.47 25.74
C LEU A 379 -2.58 30.87 27.13
N ASN A 380 -2.16 29.61 27.21
CA ASN A 380 -1.72 29.01 28.47
C ASN A 380 -0.19 29.18 28.59
N GLY A 381 0.26 30.35 29.08
CA GLY A 381 1.68 30.55 29.41
C GLY A 381 2.22 31.98 29.38
N LEU A 382 1.40 32.98 29.04
CA LEU A 382 1.83 34.39 28.99
C LEU A 382 1.68 35.14 30.32
N GLU A 383 1.19 34.50 31.39
CA GLU A 383 1.00 35.15 32.70
C GLU A 383 2.32 35.45 33.44
N ASN A 384 3.47 34.95 33.00
CA ASN A 384 4.75 35.10 33.72
C ASN A 384 5.81 35.97 33.01
N ILE A 385 5.48 36.68 31.94
CA ILE A 385 6.42 37.66 31.37
C ILE A 385 6.28 38.99 32.11
N LYS A 386 6.98 39.13 33.24
CA LYS A 386 7.25 40.46 33.82
C LYS A 386 8.14 41.23 32.84
N LEU A 387 7.57 42.26 32.22
CA LEU A 387 8.30 43.30 31.52
C LEU A 387 9.33 43.91 32.51
N ALA A 388 10.62 43.70 32.24
CA ALA A 388 11.67 44.46 32.89
C ALA A 388 11.57 45.90 32.39
N GLN A 389 10.87 46.75 33.14
CA GLN A 389 10.96 48.18 32.96
C GLN A 389 12.33 48.65 33.48
N SER A 390 13.01 49.37 32.60
CA SER A 390 14.29 50.02 32.77
C SER A 390 14.25 51.04 33.91
N ASP A 391 15.04 50.82 34.96
CA ASP A 391 15.43 51.88 35.88
C ASP A 391 16.59 52.65 35.27
N ASN A 392 16.33 53.90 34.86
CA ASN A 392 17.37 54.90 34.68
C ASN A 392 16.88 56.28 35.16
N ILE A 393 17.35 56.64 36.35
CA ILE A 393 17.82 57.96 36.81
C ILE A 393 16.89 59.17 36.58
N GLY A 394 16.50 59.82 37.70
CA GLY A 394 16.26 61.26 37.65
C GLY A 394 15.52 61.92 38.82
N ILE A 395 16.32 62.46 39.75
CA ILE A 395 16.12 63.76 40.43
C ILE A 395 15.29 63.79 41.73
N ALA A 396 15.99 64.23 42.77
CA ALA A 396 15.55 64.58 44.11
C ALA A 396 14.64 65.81 44.17
N LYS A 397 13.75 65.86 45.18
CA LYS A 397 13.68 66.95 46.18
C LYS A 397 12.63 66.68 47.26
N ASP A 398 13.14 66.52 48.48
CA ASP A 398 12.81 67.31 49.67
C ASP A 398 11.32 67.48 50.05
N LYS A 399 10.93 66.83 51.16
CA LYS A 399 9.84 67.31 52.03
C LYS A 399 10.21 67.10 53.49
N SER A 400 10.58 68.22 54.10
CA SER A 400 10.57 68.47 55.52
C SER A 400 9.19 68.23 56.14
N ASN A 401 9.23 67.56 57.29
CA ASN A 401 8.47 67.75 58.53
C ASN A 401 7.02 68.27 58.51
N ASN A 402 6.24 67.52 59.31
CA ASN A 402 5.26 67.94 60.31
C ASN A 402 3.76 67.92 59.97
N LEU A 403 3.10 66.96 60.62
CA LEU A 403 1.95 67.09 61.55
C LEU A 403 0.66 67.74 61.02
N ASN A 404 -0.43 66.97 61.08
CA ASN A 404 -1.45 67.18 62.11
C ASN A 404 -2.52 66.06 62.14
N ILE A 405 -2.70 65.54 63.36
CA ILE A 405 -3.87 64.85 63.98
C ILE A 405 -4.31 63.52 63.39
#